data_AF-A0ABD1NUL5-F1
#
_entry.id   AF-A0ABD1NUL5-F1
#
_cell.length_a   1.000
_cell.length_b   1.000
_cell.length_c   1.000
_cell.angle_alpha   90.00
_cell.angle_beta   90.00
_cell.angle_gamma   90.00
#
_symmetry.space_group_name_H-M   'P 1'
#
loop_
_entity.id
_entity.type
_entity.pdbx_description
1 polymer ?
#
loop_
_entity_poly.entity_id
_entity_poly.type
_entity_poly.pdbx_seq_one_letter_code
_entity_poly.pdbx_strand_id
1 'polypeptide(L)'
;MLWSLIVEREVVGIFNGFKKTASKRWEFQHAKFQRGYKHLLVEITRKKCETSAYPAYLKACHEEHKWLDMEENTQVLLLMEENKNLRREKNELQMQIAHFKTLEMKLWECMRNHGYHSVELRRQ
;
A
#
# COMPACT_ATOMS: atom_id res chain seq x y z
N MET A 1 -10.88 0.78 2.26
CA MET A 1 -11.92 0.70 1.20
C MET A 1 -11.40 1.00 -0.21
N LEU A 2 -10.26 1.68 -0.40
CA LEU A 2 -9.68 1.86 -1.75
C LEU A 2 -9.04 0.59 -2.37
N TRP A 3 -8.50 -0.33 -1.56
CA TRP A 3 -7.91 -1.58 -2.05
C TRP A 3 -8.95 -2.56 -2.62
N SER A 4 -10.21 -2.48 -2.18
CA SER A 4 -11.30 -3.33 -2.68
C SER A 4 -11.78 -2.89 -4.07
N LEU A 5 -11.70 -1.60 -4.40
CA LEU A 5 -12.17 -1.04 -5.67
C LEU A 5 -11.26 -1.31 -6.87
N ILE A 6 -10.00 -1.70 -6.64
CA ILE A 6 -9.07 -2.12 -7.71
C ILE A 6 -9.39 -3.55 -8.17
N VAL A 7 -10.09 -4.35 -7.36
CA VAL A 7 -10.41 -5.75 -7.69
C VAL A 7 -11.77 -5.90 -8.38
N GLU A 8 -12.68 -4.94 -8.21
CA GLU A 8 -14.09 -5.06 -8.64
C GLU A 8 -14.52 -4.17 -9.81
N ARG A 9 -13.66 -3.29 -10.33
CA ARG A 9 -13.92 -2.65 -11.63
C ARG A 9 -13.23 -3.43 -12.72
N GLU A 10 -14.02 -3.83 -13.71
CA GLU A 10 -13.71 -4.50 -14.97
C GLU A 10 -12.49 -3.92 -15.70
N VAL A 11 -11.30 -4.17 -15.15
CA VAL A 11 -10.06 -4.15 -15.89
C VAL A 11 -9.76 -5.62 -16.15
N VAL A 12 -10.45 -6.18 -17.15
CA VAL A 12 -9.92 -7.31 -17.94
C VAL A 12 -8.72 -6.76 -18.73
N GLY A 13 -7.76 -6.19 -18.02
CA GLY A 13 -6.44 -5.87 -18.49
C GLY A 13 -5.71 -7.18 -18.52
N ILE A 14 -5.81 -7.85 -19.65
CA ILE A 14 -5.07 -9.06 -19.97
C ILE A 14 -3.58 -8.73 -19.80
N PHE A 15 -3.00 -8.97 -18.62
CA PHE A 15 -1.57 -8.88 -18.36
C PHE A 15 -0.90 -9.83 -19.37
N ASN A 16 -0.30 -9.29 -20.44
CA ASN A 16 0.44 -10.04 -21.46
C ASN A 16 -0.23 -11.33 -21.96
N GLY A 17 -1.55 -11.33 -22.17
CA GLY A 17 -2.28 -12.53 -22.62
C GLY A 17 -2.83 -13.45 -21.51
N PHE A 18 -2.50 -13.24 -20.23
CA PHE A 18 -2.91 -14.12 -19.13
C PHE A 18 -4.40 -13.97 -18.80
N LYS A 19 -5.10 -15.10 -18.72
CA LYS A 19 -6.52 -15.18 -18.38
C LYS A 19 -6.69 -15.68 -16.95
N LYS A 20 -7.58 -15.03 -16.19
CA LYS A 20 -7.96 -15.48 -14.84
C LYS A 20 -8.74 -16.79 -14.95
N THR A 21 -8.37 -17.79 -14.16
CA THR A 21 -8.96 -19.14 -14.20
C THR A 21 -9.77 -19.49 -12.95
N ALA A 22 -9.54 -18.79 -11.83
CA ALA A 22 -10.29 -18.98 -10.59
C ALA A 22 -10.92 -17.68 -10.12
N SER A 23 -12.14 -17.75 -9.57
CA SER A 23 -12.85 -16.58 -9.05
C SER A 23 -12.26 -16.07 -7.74
N LYS A 24 -11.95 -16.99 -6.81
CA LYS A 24 -11.51 -16.70 -5.43
C LYS A 24 -10.00 -16.74 -5.21
N ARG A 25 -9.23 -17.18 -6.21
CA ARG A 25 -7.77 -17.34 -6.11
C ARG A 25 -7.08 -16.58 -7.23
N TRP A 26 -5.83 -16.20 -6.99
CA TRP A 26 -4.97 -15.53 -7.96
C TRP A 26 -4.34 -16.55 -8.90
N GLU A 27 -5.19 -17.25 -9.66
CA GLU A 27 -4.77 -18.29 -10.62
C GLU A 27 -4.97 -17.79 -12.05
N PHE A 28 -3.91 -17.87 -12.84
CA PHE A 28 -3.86 -17.35 -14.19
C PHE A 28 -3.23 -18.37 -15.13
N GLN A 29 -3.70 -18.38 -16.38
CA GLN A 29 -3.21 -19.26 -17.42
C GLN A 29 -2.81 -18.47 -18.66
N HIS A 30 -1.72 -18.89 -19.30
CA HIS A 30 -1.28 -18.39 -20.59
C HIS A 30 -0.81 -19.58 -21.45
N ALA A 31 -1.22 -19.61 -22.73
CA ALA A 31 -0.95 -20.75 -23.62
C ALA A 31 0.56 -21.05 -23.77
N LYS A 32 1.39 -20.00 -23.75
CA LYS A 32 2.85 -20.05 -23.88
C LYS A 32 3.60 -20.08 -22.54
N PHE A 33 2.89 -20.09 -21.40
CA PHE A 33 3.48 -20.21 -20.07
C PHE A 33 3.28 -21.63 -19.56
N GLN A 34 4.22 -22.52 -19.90
CA GLN A 34 4.15 -23.94 -19.57
C GLN A 34 5.41 -24.39 -18.82
N ARG A 35 5.23 -25.25 -17.80
CA ARG A 35 6.33 -25.80 -17.00
C ARG A 35 7.26 -26.62 -17.91
N GLY A 36 8.55 -26.30 -17.90
CA GLY A 36 9.58 -26.98 -18.70
C GLY A 36 9.85 -26.37 -20.07
N TYR A 37 9.02 -25.45 -20.56
CA TYR A 37 9.13 -24.88 -21.90
C TYR A 37 9.53 -23.40 -21.87
N LYS A 38 10.77 -23.12 -21.41
CA LYS A 38 11.30 -21.74 -21.28
C LYS A 38 11.34 -20.98 -22.61
N HIS A 39 11.53 -21.67 -23.73
CA HIS A 39 11.60 -21.02 -25.05
C HIS A 39 10.28 -20.37 -25.46
N LEU A 40 9.13 -20.85 -24.96
CA LEU A 40 7.82 -20.25 -25.25
C LEU A 40 7.62 -18.91 -24.54
N LEU A 41 8.42 -18.61 -23.49
CA LEU A 41 8.32 -17.36 -22.76
C LEU A 41 8.70 -16.15 -23.62
N VAL A 42 9.56 -16.33 -24.63
CA VAL A 42 9.97 -15.24 -25.54
C VAL A 42 8.82 -14.75 -26.42
N GLU A 43 7.79 -15.59 -26.62
CA GLU A 43 6.58 -15.22 -27.37
C GLU A 43 5.61 -14.39 -26.52
N ILE A 44 5.80 -14.34 -25.19
CA ILE A 44 4.97 -13.54 -24.28
C ILE A 44 5.49 -12.10 -24.31
N THR A 45 4.88 -11.27 -25.16
CA THR A 45 5.22 -9.85 -25.26
C THR A 45 4.26 -8.98 -24.45
N ARG A 46 4.80 -7.88 -23.91
CA ARG A 46 3.96 -6.82 -23.32
C ARG A 46 3.33 -6.03 -24.46
N LYS A 47 2.01 -5.81 -24.42
CA LYS A 47 1.39 -4.84 -25.32
C LYS A 47 1.99 -3.46 -25.03
N LYS A 48 2.43 -2.74 -26.06
CA LYS A 48 2.80 -1.33 -25.91
C LYS A 48 1.54 -0.58 -25.47
N CYS A 49 1.58 0.01 -24.28
CA CYS A 49 0.55 0.95 -23.87
C CYS A 49 0.72 2.22 -24.69
N GLU A 50 -0.12 2.41 -25.71
CA GLU A 50 -0.26 3.73 -26.32
C GLU A 50 -0.94 4.64 -25.29
N THR A 51 -0.20 5.66 -24.83
CA THR A 51 -0.63 6.62 -23.80
C THR A 51 -1.10 5.97 -22.49
N SER A 52 -0.12 5.56 -21.69
CA SER A 52 -0.30 5.29 -20.26
C SER A 52 -0.96 6.49 -19.58
N ALA A 53 -2.20 6.35 -19.12
CA ALA A 53 -2.88 7.31 -18.25
C ALA A 53 -2.30 7.34 -16.82
N TYR A 54 -1.18 6.64 -16.58
CA TYR A 54 -0.46 6.71 -15.32
C TYR A 54 0.29 8.04 -15.23
N PRO A 55 0.33 8.65 -14.04
CA PRO A 55 1.05 9.88 -13.82
C PRO A 55 2.54 9.70 -14.14
N ALA A 56 3.17 10.76 -14.65
CA ALA A 56 4.50 10.76 -15.26
C ALA A 56 5.58 10.05 -14.42
N TYR A 57 5.47 10.09 -13.08
CA TYR A 57 6.40 9.46 -12.14
C TYR A 57 6.38 7.93 -12.12
N LEU A 58 5.43 7.26 -12.81
CA LEU A 58 5.37 5.80 -12.93
C LEU A 58 5.66 5.29 -14.36
N LYS A 59 6.12 6.17 -15.26
CA LYS A 59 6.34 5.81 -16.67
C LYS A 59 7.65 5.03 -16.83
N ALA A 60 7.56 3.70 -16.78
CA ALA A 60 8.64 2.82 -17.21
C ALA A 60 8.53 2.54 -18.72
N CYS A 61 9.23 3.31 -19.57
CA CYS A 61 9.76 2.78 -20.84
C CYS A 61 10.75 3.74 -21.52
N HIS A 62 11.99 3.25 -21.59
CA HIS A 62 13.08 3.44 -22.55
C HIS A 62 12.97 4.53 -23.64
N GLU A 63 14.07 5.30 -23.71
CA GLU A 63 14.47 6.34 -24.67
C GLU A 63 14.09 7.78 -24.29
N GLU A 64 14.98 8.42 -23.51
CA GLU A 64 15.44 9.81 -23.63
C GLU A 64 16.65 10.02 -22.68
N HIS A 65 17.74 9.30 -22.96
CA HIS A 65 19.01 9.42 -22.23
C HIS A 65 19.74 10.73 -22.60
N LYS A 66 19.41 11.85 -21.95
CA LYS A 66 20.42 12.82 -21.48
C LYS A 66 19.89 13.98 -20.63
N TRP A 67 18.64 14.41 -20.84
CA TRP A 67 18.09 15.59 -20.15
C TRP A 67 17.25 15.26 -18.91
N LEU A 68 16.68 14.05 -18.83
CA LEU A 68 15.83 13.60 -17.71
C LEU A 68 16.60 13.12 -16.48
N ASP A 69 17.89 12.78 -16.63
CA ASP A 69 18.71 12.19 -15.56
C ASP A 69 18.94 13.15 -14.39
N MET A 70 18.92 14.47 -14.65
CA MET A 70 19.09 15.48 -13.61
C MET A 70 17.77 15.78 -12.87
N GLU A 71 16.66 15.84 -13.59
CA GLU A 71 15.33 16.14 -13.03
C GLU A 71 14.78 14.96 -12.21
N GLU A 72 14.96 13.73 -12.71
CA GLU A 72 14.61 12.49 -12.01
C GLU A 72 15.43 12.32 -10.72
N ASN A 73 16.72 12.67 -10.72
CA ASN A 73 17.54 12.68 -9.51
C ASN A 73 17.03 13.69 -8.47
N THR A 74 16.64 14.90 -8.88
CA THR A 74 16.01 15.86 -7.97
C THR A 74 14.68 15.35 -7.40
N GLN A 75 13.85 14.71 -8.23
CA GLN A 75 12.56 14.19 -7.79
C GLN A 75 12.73 13.03 -6.80
N VAL A 76 13.70 12.14 -7.04
CA VAL A 76 14.06 11.06 -6.12
C VAL A 76 14.54 11.62 -4.78
N LEU A 77 15.37 12.66 -4.78
CA LEU A 77 15.85 13.31 -3.55
C LEU A 77 14.71 13.95 -2.75
N LEU A 78 13.78 14.63 -3.41
CA LEU A 78 12.61 15.23 -2.76
C LEU A 78 11.70 14.16 -2.14
N LEU A 79 11.44 13.06 -2.85
CA LEU A 79 10.64 11.95 -2.35
C LEU A 79 11.31 11.21 -1.18
N MET A 80 12.64 11.12 -1.18
CA MET A 80 13.39 10.57 -0.05
C MET A 80 13.28 11.45 1.20
N GLU A 81 13.39 12.76 1.06
CA GLU A 81 13.24 13.70 2.17
C GLU A 81 11.79 13.73 2.70
N GLU A 82 10.80 13.73 1.80
CA GLU A 82 9.39 13.62 2.19
C GLU A 82 9.10 12.33 2.96
N ASN A 83 9.64 11.18 2.52
CA ASN A 83 9.51 9.93 3.26
C ASN A 83 10.11 10.00 4.66
N LYS A 84 11.25 10.69 4.80
CA LYS A 84 11.91 10.88 6.09
C LYS A 84 11.06 11.73 7.03
N ASN A 85 10.39 12.75 6.50
CA ASN A 85 9.46 13.60 7.25
C ASN A 85 8.21 12.81 7.67
N LEU A 86 7.59 12.07 6.74
CA LEU A 86 6.43 11.22 7.03
C LEU A 86 6.74 10.15 8.10
N ARG A 87 7.95 9.59 8.10
CA ARG A 87 8.39 8.64 9.14
C ARG A 87 8.49 9.31 10.52
N ARG A 88 8.92 10.57 10.56
CA ARG A 88 9.00 11.35 11.80
C ARG A 88 7.61 11.65 12.35
N GLU A 89 6.73 12.19 11.51
CA GLU A 89 5.33 12.47 11.86
C GLU A 89 4.59 11.20 12.32
N LYS A 90 4.81 10.08 11.62
CA LYS A 90 4.24 8.78 12.02
C LYS A 90 4.68 8.38 13.43
N ASN A 91 5.97 8.54 13.76
CA ASN A 91 6.49 8.22 15.08
C ASN A 91 5.90 9.14 16.17
N GLU A 92 5.76 10.43 15.88
CA GLU A 92 5.13 11.41 16.79
C GLU A 92 3.66 11.07 17.05
N LEU A 93 2.90 10.75 16.01
CA LEU A 93 1.52 10.31 16.14
C LEU A 93 1.41 9.02 16.94
N GLN A 94 2.31 8.06 16.75
CA GLN A 94 2.35 6.84 17.55
C GLN A 94 2.64 7.12 19.02
N MET A 95 3.54 8.07 19.33
CA MET A 95 3.80 8.51 20.70
C MET A 95 2.56 9.16 21.33
N GLN A 96 1.86 10.03 20.60
CA GLN A 96 0.62 10.65 21.07
C GLN A 96 -0.45 9.59 21.36
N ILE A 97 -0.64 8.62 20.45
CA ILE A 97 -1.58 7.51 20.66
C ILE A 97 -1.22 6.72 21.94
N ALA A 98 0.06 6.42 22.16
CA ALA A 98 0.50 5.71 23.36
C ALA A 98 0.25 6.54 24.64
N HIS A 99 0.49 7.85 24.59
CA HIS A 99 0.20 8.75 25.69
C HIS A 99 -1.29 8.78 26.03
N PHE A 100 -2.16 8.95 25.03
CA PHE A 100 -3.61 8.97 25.24
C PHE A 100 -4.14 7.64 25.78
N LYS A 101 -3.67 6.50 25.27
CA LYS A 101 -4.01 5.18 25.83
C LYS A 101 -3.61 5.05 27.30
N THR A 102 -2.45 5.61 27.68
CA THR A 102 -2.00 5.62 29.07
C THR A 102 -2.93 6.46 29.94
N LEU A 103 -3.37 7.62 29.45
CA LEU A 103 -4.32 8.48 30.16
C LEU A 103 -5.68 7.80 30.30
N GLU A 104 -6.18 7.17 29.24
CA GLU A 104 -7.42 6.38 29.27
C GLU A 104 -7.34 5.28 30.33
N MET A 105 -6.25 4.51 30.38
CA MET A 105 -6.07 3.48 31.42
C MET A 105 -6.11 4.08 32.83
N LYS A 106 -5.43 5.21 33.06
CA LYS A 106 -5.47 5.91 34.35
C LYS A 106 -6.88 6.38 34.72
N LEU A 107 -7.63 6.91 33.76
CA LEU A 107 -9.03 7.31 33.98
C LEU A 107 -9.90 6.10 34.33
N TRP A 108 -9.73 4.98 33.63
CA TRP A 108 -10.41 3.73 33.94
C TRP A 108 -10.05 3.21 35.34
N GLU A 109 -8.79 3.29 35.76
CA GLU A 109 -8.34 2.94 37.11
C GLU A 109 -8.95 3.87 38.17
N CYS A 110 -8.96 5.19 37.94
CA CYS A 110 -9.61 6.14 38.83
C CYS A 110 -11.10 5.81 38.98
N MET A 111 -11.82 5.61 37.88
CA MET A 111 -13.25 5.25 37.92
C MET A 111 -13.48 3.93 38.66
N ARG A 112 -12.62 2.93 38.44
CA ARG A 112 -12.68 1.65 39.16
C ARG A 112 -12.46 1.85 40.65
N ASN A 113 -11.46 2.63 41.05
CA ASN A 113 -11.12 2.88 42.45
C ASN A 113 -12.19 3.72 43.18
N HIS A 114 -12.80 4.70 42.50
CA HIS A 114 -13.92 5.48 43.05
C HIS A 114 -15.24 4.70 43.10
N GLY A 115 -15.41 3.67 42.26
CA GLY A 115 -16.55 2.75 42.32
C GLY A 115 -16.62 1.92 43.60
N TYR A 116 -15.48 1.67 44.26
CA TYR A 116 -15.42 0.98 45.57
C TYR A 116 -15.65 1.93 46.76
N HIS A 117 -15.27 3.21 46.64
CA HIS A 117 -15.39 4.18 47.76
C HIS A 117 -16.82 4.72 47.99
N SER A 118 -17.71 4.66 46.97
CA SER A 118 -19.11 5.07 47.12
C SER A 118 -19.98 4.04 47.88
N VAL A 119 -19.54 2.78 47.96
CA VAL A 119 -20.29 1.70 48.63
C VAL A 119 -19.97 1.62 50.13
N GLU A 120 -18.75 2.01 50.53
CA GLU A 120 -18.30 1.99 51.93
C GLU A 120 -18.87 3.18 52.74
N LEU A 121 -19.02 4.35 52.12
CA LEU A 121 -19.60 5.57 52.75
C LEU A 121 -21.13 5.53 52.92
N ARG A 122 -21.79 4.44 52.53
CA ARG A 122 -23.23 4.20 52.75
C ARG A 122 -23.50 3.12 53.81
N ARG A 123 -22.44 2.62 54.46
CA ARG A 123 -22.49 1.55 55.47
C ARG A 123 -22.00 1.99 56.87
N GLN A 124 -21.80 3.30 57.08
CA GLN A 124 -21.67 3.89 58.42
C GLN A 124 -22.94 4.66 58.78
#